data_AF-A0A7S3G9M9-F1
#
_entry.id   AF-A0A7S3G9M9-F1
#
_cell.length_a   1.000
_cell.length_b   1.000
_cell.length_c   1.000
_cell.angle_alpha   90.00
_cell.angle_beta   90.00
_cell.angle_gamma   90.00
#
_symmetry.space_group_name_H-M   'P 1'
#
loop_
_entity.id
_entity.type
_entity.pdbx_description
1 polymer ?
#
loop_
_entity_poly.entity_id
_entity_poly.type
_entity_poly.pdbx_seq_one_letter_code
_entity_poly.pdbx_strand_id
1 'polypeptide(L)'
;ASQLNLTKFFSEVAAAALEAKIKASDVFPLAHLLGNIHADHPDFAKFLLSAIFKYFDDLEKDTDAGKVAKRRILLRLLYDLCFVGVFEGTNHINTIISRYGDAAKQMQKKLPDFGVSPFVLPLINFIKYAADEGLHLYLYRMRKGQESTQKDKQLQSVYGEVPHFLPKEDIKQIVQVLNSHYDVIVEELKANAEKLRVQSKKNQNAYDFKGDVSTEAKEKLDLYQRSVEKLSSAVSTLGEVLGKEEVKLEMDEDKANESSGTAEVWVGNDAGVSQLEGSTMFPTVEDSAFYEHLLDLRSVLPESLLGTGKDAGGSEGDKEEQENEKEPANADEDVDDEEVKVNPTMRTRLDDLFHRLKTCYDRKECDQWIVDFCYLNSKSARKRFERELTEIEKGSADSIPFFCRALATLLKVDYFPSSFKSFVSKVEGKFK
;
A
#
# COMPACT_ATOMS: atom_id res chain seq x y z
N ALA A 1 2.33 -52.63 -2.62
CA ALA A 1 2.12 -52.78 -1.17
C ALA A 1 1.69 -54.19 -0.75
N SER A 2 1.38 -55.12 -1.66
CA SER A 2 0.61 -56.35 -1.39
C SER A 2 1.34 -57.55 -0.73
N GLN A 3 2.52 -57.37 -0.11
CA GLN A 3 3.30 -58.49 0.47
C GLN A 3 3.75 -58.30 1.92
N LEU A 4 3.46 -57.17 2.57
CA LEU A 4 3.93 -56.88 3.93
C LEU A 4 2.75 -56.77 4.90
N ASN A 5 2.80 -57.52 6.01
CA ASN A 5 1.82 -57.39 7.10
C ASN A 5 2.17 -56.16 7.96
N LEU A 6 1.54 -55.02 7.64
CA LEU A 6 1.81 -53.72 8.27
C LEU A 6 1.09 -53.52 9.61
N THR A 7 0.20 -54.44 9.99
CA THR A 7 -0.72 -54.27 11.14
C THR A 7 -0.02 -54.04 12.49
N LYS A 8 1.22 -54.51 12.65
CA LYS A 8 2.03 -54.31 13.86
C LYS A 8 2.89 -53.04 13.85
N PHE A 9 2.94 -52.34 12.71
CA PHE A 9 3.88 -51.25 12.45
C PHE A 9 3.18 -49.94 12.08
N PHE A 10 1.87 -49.80 12.32
CA PHE A 10 1.12 -48.61 11.91
C PHE A 10 1.66 -47.32 12.54
N SER A 11 2.09 -47.37 13.80
CA SER A 11 2.74 -46.24 14.48
C SER A 11 4.06 -45.85 13.81
N GLU A 12 4.89 -46.82 13.46
CA GLU A 12 6.20 -46.64 12.86
C GLU A 12 6.07 -46.15 11.42
N VAL A 13 5.11 -46.68 10.67
CA VAL A 13 4.80 -46.25 9.31
C VAL A 13 4.29 -44.80 9.32
N ALA A 14 3.38 -44.46 10.23
CA ALA A 14 2.91 -43.09 10.39
C ALA A 14 4.08 -42.16 10.76
N ALA A 15 4.88 -42.50 11.76
CA ALA A 15 6.04 -41.71 12.17
C ALA A 15 7.04 -41.51 11.04
N ALA A 16 7.43 -42.58 10.32
CA ALA A 16 8.37 -42.51 9.21
C ALA A 16 7.85 -41.64 8.05
N ALA A 17 6.56 -41.75 7.72
CA ALA A 17 5.92 -40.91 6.72
C ALA A 17 5.96 -39.42 7.13
N LEU A 18 5.72 -39.12 8.41
CA LEU A 18 5.74 -37.76 8.93
C LEU A 18 7.15 -37.22 9.18
N GLU A 19 8.18 -38.05 9.44
CA GLU A 19 9.56 -37.58 9.64
C GLU A 19 10.27 -37.25 8.33
N ALA A 20 9.79 -37.80 7.21
CA ALA A 20 10.35 -37.53 5.90
C ALA A 20 10.39 -36.02 5.58
N LYS A 21 11.47 -35.60 4.91
CA LYS A 21 11.62 -34.23 4.39
C LYS A 21 10.77 -34.06 3.13
N ILE A 22 9.49 -33.77 3.35
CA ILE A 22 8.48 -33.59 2.31
C ILE A 22 8.53 -32.17 1.75
N LYS A 23 8.63 -32.01 0.43
CA LYS A 23 8.43 -30.71 -0.22
C LYS A 23 6.94 -30.46 -0.47
N ALA A 24 6.57 -29.19 -0.69
CA ALA A 24 5.18 -28.83 -0.97
C ALA A 24 4.58 -29.56 -2.20
N SER A 25 5.41 -29.85 -3.21
CA SER A 25 5.03 -30.64 -4.40
C SER A 25 4.68 -32.09 -4.09
N ASP A 26 5.25 -32.64 -3.01
CA ASP A 26 5.20 -34.07 -2.71
C ASP A 26 4.09 -34.40 -1.70
N VAL A 27 3.36 -33.39 -1.21
CA VAL A 27 2.31 -33.55 -0.20
C VAL A 27 1.13 -34.36 -0.74
N PHE A 28 0.64 -34.02 -1.93
CA PHE A 28 -0.48 -34.72 -2.54
C PHE A 28 -0.14 -36.17 -2.95
N PRO A 29 1.02 -36.45 -3.58
CA PRO A 29 1.50 -37.83 -3.78
C PRO A 29 1.60 -38.63 -2.47
N LEU A 30 2.06 -38.01 -1.38
CA LEU A 30 2.10 -38.66 -0.08
C LEU A 30 0.69 -38.95 0.46
N ALA A 31 -0.26 -38.02 0.31
CA ALA A 31 -1.65 -38.24 0.70
C ALA A 31 -2.26 -39.44 -0.05
N HIS A 32 -2.00 -39.58 -1.36
CA HIS A 32 -2.40 -40.76 -2.14
C HIS A 32 -1.76 -42.06 -1.63
N LEU A 33 -0.46 -42.04 -1.32
CA LEU A 33 0.22 -43.22 -0.76
C LEU A 33 -0.42 -43.64 0.57
N LEU A 34 -0.67 -42.68 1.46
CA LEU A 34 -1.32 -42.92 2.76
C LEU A 34 -2.78 -43.36 2.58
N GLY A 35 -3.48 -42.84 1.57
CA GLY A 35 -4.81 -43.28 1.17
C GLY A 35 -4.87 -44.74 0.75
N ASN A 36 -3.89 -45.20 -0.05
CA ASN A 36 -3.80 -46.60 -0.43
C ASN A 36 -3.53 -47.51 0.78
N ILE A 37 -2.68 -47.09 1.72
CA ILE A 37 -2.48 -47.84 2.97
C ILE A 37 -3.77 -47.90 3.79
N HIS A 38 -4.51 -46.80 3.86
CA HIS A 38 -5.80 -46.75 4.57
C HIS A 38 -6.87 -47.63 3.92
N ALA A 39 -6.92 -47.69 2.58
CA ALA A 39 -7.86 -48.55 1.86
C ALA A 39 -7.69 -50.04 2.20
N ASP A 40 -6.45 -50.50 2.36
CA ASP A 40 -6.14 -51.87 2.79
C ASP A 40 -6.29 -52.05 4.31
N HIS A 41 -6.06 -50.98 5.08
CA HIS A 41 -5.99 -51.01 6.55
C HIS A 41 -6.68 -49.79 7.20
N PRO A 42 -8.01 -49.82 7.43
CA PRO A 42 -8.75 -48.68 7.95
C PRO A 42 -8.28 -48.18 9.32
N ASP A 43 -7.82 -49.08 10.20
CA ASP A 43 -7.32 -48.71 11.53
C ASP A 43 -6.05 -47.85 11.50
N PHE A 44 -5.33 -47.82 10.38
CA PHE A 44 -4.15 -46.95 10.18
C PHE A 44 -4.47 -45.47 10.40
N ALA A 45 -5.67 -45.01 10.04
CA ALA A 45 -6.08 -43.61 10.14
C ALA A 45 -5.95 -43.07 11.57
N LYS A 46 -6.29 -43.88 12.59
CA LYS A 46 -6.21 -43.48 14.01
C LYS A 46 -4.77 -43.20 14.44
N PHE A 47 -3.84 -44.03 14.00
CA PHE A 47 -2.41 -43.87 14.29
C PHE A 47 -1.82 -42.67 13.55
N LEU A 48 -2.19 -42.49 12.28
CA LEU A 48 -1.76 -41.36 11.46
C LEU A 48 -2.26 -40.03 12.06
N LEU A 49 -3.55 -39.95 12.42
CA LEU A 49 -4.13 -38.75 13.02
C LEU A 49 -3.44 -38.40 14.34
N SER A 50 -3.25 -39.40 15.22
CA SER A 50 -2.54 -39.20 16.48
C SER A 50 -1.11 -38.70 16.26
N ALA A 51 -0.39 -39.26 15.28
CA ALA A 51 0.96 -38.83 14.95
C ALA A 51 1.00 -37.39 14.39
N ILE A 52 0.03 -37.00 13.54
CA ILE A 52 -0.10 -35.62 13.04
C ILE A 52 -0.36 -34.65 14.21
N PHE A 53 -1.33 -34.98 15.08
CA PHE A 53 -1.74 -34.10 16.18
C PHE A 53 -0.61 -33.79 17.16
N LYS A 54 0.31 -34.74 17.40
CA LYS A 54 1.49 -34.51 18.24
C LYS A 54 2.37 -33.35 17.77
N TYR A 55 2.42 -33.06 16.46
CA TYR A 55 3.16 -31.90 15.96
C TYR A 55 2.48 -30.56 16.28
N PHE A 56 1.18 -30.58 16.60
CA PHE A 56 0.38 -29.40 16.95
C PHE A 56 0.06 -29.34 18.46
N ASP A 57 0.69 -30.16 19.27
CA ASP A 57 0.70 -30.03 20.72
C ASP A 57 1.76 -28.99 21.13
N ASP A 58 1.55 -28.34 22.28
CA ASP A 58 2.50 -27.39 22.88
C ASP A 58 3.04 -26.30 21.91
N LEU A 59 2.19 -25.80 20.99
CA LEU A 59 2.55 -24.83 19.96
C LEU A 59 3.37 -23.64 20.50
N GLU A 60 2.98 -23.12 21.66
CA GLU A 60 3.58 -21.96 22.34
C GLU A 60 5.02 -22.18 22.80
N LYS A 61 5.38 -23.42 23.14
CA LYS A 61 6.72 -23.76 23.65
C LYS A 61 7.72 -24.00 22.53
N ASP A 62 7.22 -24.27 21.33
CA ASP A 62 8.00 -24.87 20.27
C ASP A 62 7.89 -24.06 18.99
N THR A 63 8.59 -22.93 18.98
CA THR A 63 8.55 -21.89 17.94
C THR A 63 9.72 -21.96 16.95
N ASP A 64 10.48 -23.07 16.98
CA ASP A 64 11.58 -23.32 16.05
C ASP A 64 11.10 -23.23 14.59
N ALA A 65 11.88 -22.53 13.75
CA ALA A 65 11.52 -22.26 12.36
C ALA A 65 11.34 -23.55 11.54
N GLY A 66 12.14 -24.59 11.82
CA GLY A 66 12.04 -25.89 11.17
C GLY A 66 10.71 -26.59 11.52
N LYS A 67 10.31 -26.54 12.78
CA LYS A 67 9.03 -27.11 13.23
C LYS A 67 7.82 -26.33 12.73
N VAL A 68 7.89 -25.00 12.70
CA VAL A 68 6.86 -24.15 12.08
C VAL A 68 6.70 -24.49 10.60
N ALA A 69 7.81 -24.65 9.87
CA ALA A 69 7.78 -25.07 8.47
C ALA A 69 7.20 -26.48 8.29
N LYS A 70 7.48 -27.40 9.22
CA LYS A 70 6.92 -28.76 9.21
C LYS A 70 5.42 -28.76 9.46
N ARG A 71 4.94 -28.03 10.47
CA ARG A 71 3.51 -27.89 10.79
C ARG A 71 2.72 -27.34 9.61
N ARG A 72 3.29 -26.38 8.87
CA ARG A 72 2.70 -25.86 7.62
C ARG A 72 2.46 -26.96 6.58
N ILE A 73 3.44 -27.85 6.39
CA ILE A 73 3.31 -29.00 5.47
C ILE A 73 2.28 -30.00 5.99
N LEU A 74 2.28 -30.27 7.30
CA LEU A 74 1.36 -31.22 7.92
C LEU A 74 -0.09 -30.75 7.90
N LEU A 75 -0.34 -29.44 8.04
CA LEU A 75 -1.69 -28.88 7.93
C LEU A 75 -2.24 -29.04 6.51
N ARG A 76 -1.38 -28.83 5.49
CA ARG A 76 -1.71 -29.15 4.10
C ARG A 76 -1.95 -30.65 3.88
N LEU A 77 -1.08 -31.50 4.42
CA LEU A 77 -1.24 -32.95 4.32
C LEU A 77 -2.56 -33.42 4.95
N LEU A 78 -2.92 -32.90 6.13
CA LEU A 78 -4.18 -33.24 6.79
C LEU A 78 -5.39 -32.90 5.91
N TYR A 79 -5.32 -31.77 5.20
CA TYR A 79 -6.34 -31.37 4.24
C TYR A 79 -6.40 -32.31 3.03
N ASP A 80 -5.27 -32.65 2.42
CA ASP A 80 -5.21 -33.60 1.31
C ASP A 80 -5.67 -35.01 1.73
N LEU A 81 -5.46 -35.39 2.99
CA LEU A 81 -5.95 -36.66 3.55
C LEU A 81 -7.47 -36.68 3.71
N CYS A 82 -8.10 -35.56 4.05
CA CYS A 82 -9.56 -35.43 3.97
C CYS A 82 -10.03 -35.56 2.51
N PHE A 83 -9.31 -34.97 1.56
CA PHE A 83 -9.65 -35.01 0.14
C PHE A 83 -9.57 -36.43 -0.45
N VAL A 84 -8.54 -37.20 -0.09
CA VAL A 84 -8.37 -38.61 -0.51
C VAL A 84 -9.29 -39.56 0.28
N GLY A 85 -10.07 -39.06 1.25
CA GLY A 85 -11.04 -39.85 2.01
C GLY A 85 -10.46 -40.67 3.16
N VAL A 86 -9.25 -40.33 3.64
CA VAL A 86 -8.63 -40.98 4.82
C VAL A 86 -9.31 -40.53 6.12
N PHE A 87 -9.77 -39.28 6.17
CA PHE A 87 -10.48 -38.71 7.30
C PHE A 87 -11.83 -38.15 6.86
N GLU A 88 -12.87 -38.47 7.64
CA GLU A 88 -14.21 -37.93 7.42
C GLU A 88 -14.34 -36.54 8.05
N GLY A 89 -14.87 -35.60 7.25
CA GLY A 89 -15.17 -34.23 7.66
C GLY A 89 -13.95 -33.37 8.03
N THR A 90 -14.22 -32.16 8.55
CA THR A 90 -13.20 -31.12 8.76
C THR A 90 -12.89 -30.82 10.22
N ASN A 91 -13.47 -31.57 11.16
CA ASN A 91 -13.32 -31.33 12.61
C ASN A 91 -11.85 -31.29 13.06
N HIS A 92 -11.01 -32.15 12.49
CA HIS A 92 -9.58 -32.20 12.77
C HIS A 92 -8.86 -30.90 12.37
N ILE A 93 -9.21 -30.36 11.20
CA ILE A 93 -8.64 -29.12 10.66
C ILE A 93 -9.12 -27.95 11.54
N ASN A 94 -10.42 -27.89 11.84
CA ASN A 94 -11.01 -26.88 12.73
C ASN A 94 -10.32 -26.86 14.11
N THR A 95 -10.03 -28.04 14.66
CA THR A 95 -9.33 -28.17 15.94
C THR A 95 -7.93 -27.57 15.88
N ILE A 96 -7.18 -27.83 14.81
CA ILE A 96 -5.83 -27.30 14.64
C ILE A 96 -5.84 -25.78 14.41
N ILE A 97 -6.76 -25.25 13.59
CA ILE A 97 -6.88 -23.80 13.39
C ILE A 97 -7.22 -23.10 14.72
N SER A 98 -8.15 -23.66 15.50
CA SER A 98 -8.48 -23.15 16.84
C SER A 98 -7.27 -23.16 17.77
N ARG A 99 -6.48 -24.25 17.79
CA ARG A 99 -5.24 -24.32 18.58
C ARG A 99 -4.23 -23.24 18.19
N TYR A 100 -4.08 -22.95 16.89
CA TYR A 100 -3.23 -21.86 16.43
C TYR A 100 -3.73 -20.50 16.91
N GLY A 101 -5.04 -20.25 16.88
CA GLY A 101 -5.64 -19.02 17.39
C GLY A 101 -5.44 -18.84 18.89
N ASP A 102 -5.65 -19.92 19.67
CA ASP A 102 -5.43 -19.90 21.12
C ASP A 102 -3.95 -19.72 21.47
N ALA A 103 -3.06 -20.39 20.76
CA ALA A 103 -1.62 -20.22 20.92
C ALA A 103 -1.18 -18.81 20.54
N ALA A 104 -1.76 -18.20 19.49
CA ALA A 104 -1.48 -16.81 19.12
C ALA A 104 -1.91 -15.84 20.22
N LYS A 105 -3.12 -15.98 20.78
CA LYS A 105 -3.59 -15.16 21.91
C LYS A 105 -2.70 -15.30 23.14
N GLN A 106 -2.25 -16.52 23.46
CA GLN A 106 -1.40 -16.76 24.62
C GLN A 106 0.01 -16.20 24.42
N MET A 107 0.57 -16.37 23.22
CA MET A 107 1.87 -15.82 22.85
C MET A 107 1.84 -14.31 22.75
N GLN A 108 0.74 -13.67 22.33
CA GLN A 108 0.62 -12.21 22.32
C GLN A 108 0.90 -11.57 23.69
N LYS A 109 0.54 -12.25 24.79
CA LYS A 109 0.82 -11.79 26.17
C LYS A 109 2.28 -11.99 26.60
N LYS A 110 3.00 -12.92 25.97
CA LYS A 110 4.36 -13.35 26.35
C LYS A 110 5.42 -12.91 25.34
N LEU A 111 5.01 -12.47 24.15
CA LEU A 111 5.92 -12.11 23.07
C LEU A 111 6.81 -10.95 23.55
N PRO A 112 8.11 -10.94 23.19
CA PRO A 112 8.86 -9.70 23.19
C PRO A 112 8.08 -8.66 22.38
N ASP A 113 8.24 -7.40 22.76
CA ASP A 113 7.44 -6.29 22.23
C ASP A 113 7.30 -6.28 20.71
N PHE A 114 8.32 -6.79 20.01
CA PHE A 114 8.46 -6.82 18.56
C PHE A 114 8.43 -8.25 18.03
N GLY A 115 7.30 -8.69 17.49
CA GLY A 115 7.21 -9.99 16.83
C GLY A 115 5.84 -10.26 16.23
N VAL A 116 5.83 -11.11 15.21
CA VAL A 116 4.61 -11.71 14.66
C VAL A 116 4.52 -13.11 15.23
N SER A 117 3.35 -13.49 15.73
CA SER A 117 3.10 -14.85 16.17
C SER A 117 3.51 -15.87 15.08
N PRO A 118 4.35 -16.88 15.39
CA PRO A 118 4.86 -17.85 14.40
C PRO A 118 3.76 -18.72 13.79
N PHE A 119 2.53 -18.57 14.27
CA PHE A 119 1.33 -19.28 13.88
C PHE A 119 0.59 -18.64 12.71
N VAL A 120 0.83 -17.35 12.46
CA VAL A 120 0.16 -16.57 11.41
C VAL A 120 0.52 -17.07 10.01
N LEU A 121 1.81 -17.26 9.74
CA LEU A 121 2.30 -17.64 8.41
C LEU A 121 1.90 -19.06 7.95
N PRO A 122 1.99 -20.11 8.79
CA PRO A 122 1.48 -21.44 8.44
C PRO A 122 0.00 -21.42 8.03
N LEU A 123 -0.82 -20.66 8.75
CA LEU A 123 -2.25 -20.55 8.46
C LEU A 123 -2.52 -19.80 7.16
N ILE A 124 -1.84 -18.67 6.91
CA ILE A 124 -1.99 -17.96 5.63
C ILE A 124 -1.67 -18.87 4.46
N ASN A 125 -0.56 -19.62 4.54
CA ASN A 125 -0.17 -20.52 3.46
C ASN A 125 -1.16 -21.67 3.29
N PHE A 126 -1.69 -22.20 4.39
CA PHE A 126 -2.76 -23.19 4.34
C PHE A 126 -4.02 -22.62 3.68
N ILE A 127 -4.40 -21.39 4.03
CA ILE A 127 -5.61 -20.75 3.52
C ILE A 127 -5.47 -20.40 2.05
N LYS A 128 -4.31 -19.91 1.60
CA LYS A 128 -4.01 -19.73 0.16
C LYS A 128 -4.12 -21.06 -0.58
N TYR A 129 -3.47 -22.09 -0.07
CA TYR A 129 -3.54 -23.42 -0.66
C TYR A 129 -4.97 -23.96 -0.72
N ALA A 130 -5.70 -23.89 0.39
CA ALA A 130 -7.08 -24.31 0.47
C ALA A 130 -7.94 -23.49 -0.50
N ALA A 131 -7.77 -22.17 -0.57
CA ALA A 131 -8.50 -21.30 -1.50
C ALA A 131 -8.25 -21.66 -2.98
N ASP A 132 -7.02 -22.02 -3.32
CA ASP A 132 -6.60 -22.32 -4.69
C ASP A 132 -6.95 -23.76 -5.13
N GLU A 133 -6.90 -24.75 -4.21
CA GLU A 133 -6.87 -26.18 -4.57
C GLU A 133 -8.07 -27.01 -4.07
N GLY A 134 -8.91 -26.55 -3.13
CA GLY A 134 -10.09 -27.37 -2.75
C GLY A 134 -11.14 -26.79 -1.79
N LEU A 135 -10.86 -25.68 -1.12
CA LEU A 135 -11.83 -24.90 -0.37
C LEU A 135 -12.28 -23.78 -1.31
N HIS A 136 -13.34 -24.02 -2.07
CA HIS A 136 -13.94 -23.01 -2.92
C HIS A 136 -14.44 -21.80 -2.11
N LEU A 137 -13.52 -20.89 -1.77
CA LEU A 137 -13.78 -19.47 -1.54
C LEU A 137 -14.31 -18.78 -2.80
N TYR A 138 -14.27 -19.48 -3.93
CA TYR A 138 -15.17 -19.33 -5.07
C TYR A 138 -16.65 -19.15 -4.66
N LEU A 139 -17.18 -19.87 -3.66
CA LEU A 139 -18.56 -19.69 -3.18
C LEU A 139 -18.77 -18.44 -2.31
N TYR A 140 -17.69 -17.87 -1.74
CA TYR A 140 -17.75 -16.58 -1.04
C TYR A 140 -17.67 -15.42 -2.04
N ARG A 141 -16.75 -15.46 -3.02
CA ARG A 141 -16.64 -14.49 -4.13
C ARG A 141 -17.94 -14.40 -4.95
N MET A 142 -18.57 -15.53 -5.25
CA MET A 142 -19.88 -15.57 -5.93
C MET A 142 -21.02 -14.93 -5.13
N ARG A 143 -20.92 -14.85 -3.78
CA ARG A 143 -21.99 -14.33 -2.92
C ARG A 143 -21.97 -12.79 -2.77
N LYS A 144 -20.89 -12.11 -3.18
CA LYS A 144 -20.78 -10.63 -3.16
C LYS A 144 -20.99 -9.95 -4.52
N GLY A 145 -21.30 -10.69 -5.59
CA GLY A 145 -21.60 -10.12 -6.91
C GLY A 145 -20.38 -9.59 -7.68
N GLN A 146 -19.17 -10.03 -7.34
CA GLN A 146 -17.96 -9.73 -8.11
C GLN A 146 -17.79 -10.74 -9.27
N GLU A 147 -17.37 -10.25 -10.44
CA GLU A 147 -17.20 -11.07 -11.65
C GLU A 147 -16.17 -12.20 -11.43
N SER A 148 -16.52 -13.41 -11.89
CA SER A 148 -15.62 -14.57 -11.86
C SER A 148 -14.30 -14.27 -12.57
N THR A 149 -13.16 -14.58 -11.96
CA THR A 149 -11.86 -14.43 -12.62
C THR A 149 -11.67 -15.46 -13.75
N GLN A 150 -10.71 -15.21 -14.65
CA GLN A 150 -10.41 -16.11 -15.77
C GLN A 150 -9.99 -17.52 -15.29
N LYS A 151 -9.36 -17.63 -14.11
CA LYS A 151 -9.05 -18.89 -13.43
C LYS A 151 -10.30 -19.62 -12.94
N ASP A 152 -11.27 -18.89 -12.40
CA ASP A 152 -12.55 -19.45 -11.94
C ASP A 152 -13.33 -20.10 -13.09
N LYS A 153 -13.36 -19.42 -14.25
CA LYS A 153 -13.96 -19.96 -15.49
C LYS A 153 -13.22 -21.18 -16.03
N GLN A 154 -11.88 -21.19 -15.94
CA GLN A 154 -11.07 -22.35 -16.31
C GLN A 154 -11.34 -23.55 -15.39
N LEU A 155 -11.36 -23.35 -14.07
CA LEU A 155 -11.66 -24.40 -13.10
C LEU A 155 -13.07 -24.97 -13.31
N GLN A 156 -14.07 -24.12 -13.58
CA GLN A 156 -15.44 -24.55 -13.90
C GLN A 156 -15.52 -25.31 -15.23
N SER A 157 -14.68 -24.97 -16.22
CA SER A 157 -14.61 -25.69 -17.50
C SER A 157 -13.93 -27.07 -17.39
N VAL A 158 -12.99 -27.23 -16.45
CA VAL A 158 -12.24 -28.48 -16.24
C VAL A 158 -13.00 -29.45 -15.34
N TYR A 159 -13.67 -28.93 -14.30
CA TYR A 159 -14.33 -29.76 -13.27
C TYR A 159 -15.87 -29.73 -13.30
N GLY A 160 -16.49 -28.92 -14.18
CA GLY A 160 -17.96 -28.82 -14.30
C GLY A 160 -18.61 -28.06 -13.15
N GLU A 161 -19.76 -28.53 -12.63
CA GLU A 161 -20.20 -28.14 -11.28
C GLU A 161 -19.14 -28.64 -10.31
N VAL A 162 -18.33 -27.71 -9.81
CA VAL A 162 -17.32 -27.95 -8.78
C VAL A 162 -17.86 -28.98 -7.78
N PRO A 163 -17.32 -30.21 -7.74
CA PRO A 163 -17.80 -31.21 -6.83
C PRO A 163 -17.59 -30.65 -5.42
N HIS A 164 -18.68 -30.47 -4.69
CA HIS A 164 -18.61 -30.09 -3.28
C HIS A 164 -18.11 -31.31 -2.52
N PHE A 165 -16.81 -31.60 -2.57
CA PHE A 165 -16.19 -32.75 -1.91
C PHE A 165 -16.34 -32.66 -0.38
N LEU A 166 -16.42 -31.44 0.15
CA LEU A 166 -16.76 -31.19 1.55
C LEU A 166 -18.23 -30.77 1.69
N PRO A 167 -18.97 -31.33 2.66
CA PRO A 167 -20.30 -30.87 3.03
C PRO A 167 -20.35 -29.35 3.26
N LYS A 168 -21.48 -28.71 2.94
CA LYS A 168 -21.65 -27.25 3.13
C LYS A 168 -21.49 -26.85 4.60
N GLU A 169 -21.84 -27.76 5.51
CA GLU A 169 -21.72 -27.65 6.96
C GLU A 169 -20.26 -27.55 7.38
N ASP A 170 -19.40 -28.40 6.83
CA ASP A 170 -17.95 -28.43 7.11
C ASP A 170 -17.25 -27.16 6.61
N ILE A 171 -17.61 -26.71 5.41
CA ILE A 171 -17.12 -25.44 4.86
C ILE A 171 -17.52 -24.26 5.76
N LYS A 172 -18.78 -24.23 6.25
CA LYS A 172 -19.23 -23.19 7.18
C LYS A 172 -18.42 -23.19 8.47
N GLN A 173 -18.12 -24.37 9.02
CA GLN A 173 -17.31 -24.48 10.24
C GLN A 173 -15.88 -23.98 10.03
N ILE A 174 -15.23 -24.36 8.92
CA ILE A 174 -13.89 -23.84 8.58
C ILE A 174 -13.93 -22.31 8.48
N VAL A 175 -14.89 -21.76 7.73
CA VAL A 175 -15.03 -20.31 7.58
C VAL A 175 -15.28 -19.62 8.92
N GLN A 176 -16.08 -20.21 9.81
CA GLN A 176 -16.32 -19.67 11.15
C GLN A 176 -15.04 -19.61 11.99
N VAL A 177 -14.23 -20.67 12.00
CA VAL A 177 -12.96 -20.71 12.73
C VAL A 177 -11.91 -19.78 12.09
N LEU A 178 -11.90 -19.66 10.77
CA LEU A 178 -11.04 -18.69 10.08
C LEU A 178 -11.44 -17.24 10.39
N ASN A 179 -12.73 -16.95 10.50
CA ASN A 179 -13.21 -15.63 10.91
C ASN A 179 -12.76 -15.27 12.33
N SER A 180 -12.87 -16.19 13.28
CA SER A 180 -12.41 -15.93 14.65
C SER A 180 -10.89 -15.75 14.70
N HIS A 181 -10.13 -16.49 13.89
CA HIS A 181 -8.69 -16.32 13.78
C HIS A 181 -8.30 -14.98 13.12
N TYR A 182 -9.04 -14.55 12.09
CA TYR A 182 -8.85 -13.24 11.48
C TYR A 182 -8.97 -12.13 12.52
N ASP A 183 -10.01 -12.18 13.35
CA ASP A 183 -10.24 -11.16 14.37
C ASP A 183 -9.07 -11.10 15.38
N VAL A 184 -8.46 -12.24 15.70
CA VAL A 184 -7.24 -12.30 16.54
C VAL A 184 -6.05 -11.60 15.87
N ILE A 185 -5.81 -11.86 14.58
CA ILE A 185 -4.71 -11.21 13.84
C ILE A 185 -4.95 -9.71 13.74
N VAL A 186 -6.20 -9.27 13.53
CA VAL A 186 -6.55 -7.85 13.49
C VAL A 186 -6.27 -7.16 14.82
N GLU A 187 -6.63 -7.79 15.94
CA GLU A 187 -6.31 -7.27 17.27
C GLU A 187 -4.78 -7.26 17.52
N GLU A 188 -4.04 -8.26 17.02
CA GLU A 188 -2.56 -8.27 17.04
C GLU A 188 -1.95 -7.15 16.19
N LEU A 189 -2.54 -6.85 15.04
CA LEU A 189 -2.13 -5.75 14.16
C LEU A 189 -2.36 -4.39 14.84
N LYS A 190 -3.56 -4.15 15.39
CA LYS A 190 -3.88 -2.90 16.12
C LYS A 190 -2.94 -2.68 17.30
N ALA A 191 -2.68 -3.73 18.09
CA ALA A 191 -1.77 -3.64 19.23
C ALA A 191 -0.34 -3.29 18.80
N ASN A 192 0.18 -3.89 17.72
CA ASN A 192 1.51 -3.58 17.20
C ASN A 192 1.58 -2.18 16.57
N ALA A 193 0.53 -1.74 15.88
CA ALA A 193 0.44 -0.40 15.31
C ALA A 193 0.47 0.68 16.40
N GLU A 194 -0.23 0.49 17.52
CA GLU A 194 -0.18 1.42 18.64
C GLU A 194 1.21 1.46 19.28
N LYS A 195 1.87 0.30 19.44
CA LYS A 195 3.25 0.26 19.94
C LYS A 195 4.23 0.98 19.02
N LEU A 196 4.11 0.80 17.70
CA LEU A 196 4.89 1.54 16.70
C LEU A 196 4.70 3.04 16.85
N ARG A 197 3.45 3.50 16.99
CA ARG A 197 3.09 4.92 17.17
C ARG A 197 3.71 5.51 18.43
N VAL A 198 3.54 4.84 19.57
CA VAL A 198 4.12 5.26 20.85
C VAL A 198 5.65 5.33 20.77
N GLN A 199 6.29 4.36 20.12
CA GLN A 199 7.74 4.36 19.96
C GLN A 199 8.22 5.47 19.01
N SER A 200 7.49 5.73 17.93
CA SER A 200 7.76 6.84 17.01
C SER A 200 7.71 8.18 17.74
N LYS A 201 6.66 8.43 18.53
CA LYS A 201 6.53 9.67 19.32
C LYS A 201 7.64 9.83 20.36
N LYS A 202 8.04 8.74 21.03
CA LYS A 202 9.18 8.76 21.96
C LYS A 202 10.49 9.09 21.26
N ASN A 203 10.72 8.53 20.08
CA ASN A 203 11.91 8.79 19.27
C ASN A 203 11.92 10.25 18.78
N GLN A 204 10.77 10.78 18.32
CA GLN A 204 10.63 12.17 17.91
C GLN A 204 10.96 13.13 19.06
N ASN A 205 10.32 12.94 20.23
CA ASN A 205 10.60 13.77 21.40
C ASN A 205 12.09 13.68 21.81
N ALA A 206 12.69 12.50 21.77
CA ALA A 206 14.11 12.35 22.09
C ALA A 206 15.01 13.14 21.12
N TYR A 207 14.65 13.15 19.84
CA TYR A 207 15.31 13.97 18.82
C TYR A 207 15.13 15.46 19.11
N ASP A 208 13.91 15.91 19.42
CA ASP A 208 13.61 17.33 19.67
C ASP A 208 14.34 17.86 20.92
N PHE A 209 14.45 17.05 21.98
CA PHE A 209 15.10 17.46 23.24
C PHE A 209 16.62 17.28 23.26
N LYS A 210 17.16 16.25 22.59
CA LYS A 210 18.59 15.89 22.67
C LYS A 210 19.35 15.98 21.34
N GLY A 211 18.67 16.19 20.22
CA GLY A 211 19.24 16.24 18.88
C GLY A 211 19.68 14.89 18.30
N ASP A 212 19.53 13.80 19.04
CA ASP A 212 19.89 12.45 18.58
C ASP A 212 18.98 11.37 19.19
N VAL A 213 18.74 10.31 18.42
CA VAL A 213 17.96 9.13 18.81
C VAL A 213 18.91 7.93 18.87
N SER A 214 18.91 7.27 20.03
CA SER A 214 19.73 6.08 20.28
C SER A 214 19.54 5.01 19.19
N THR A 215 20.64 4.32 18.85
CA THR A 215 20.63 3.20 17.91
C THR A 215 19.65 2.10 18.31
N GLU A 216 19.57 1.77 19.60
CA GLU A 216 18.62 0.79 20.14
C GLU A 216 17.15 1.20 19.90
N ALA A 217 16.87 2.51 19.93
CA ALA A 217 15.51 3.03 19.75
C ALA A 217 15.10 3.05 18.27
N LYS A 218 16.06 3.22 17.35
CA LYS A 218 15.87 3.07 15.90
C LYS A 218 15.64 1.60 15.54
N GLU A 219 16.46 0.68 16.04
CA GLU A 219 16.29 -0.77 15.82
C GLU A 219 14.92 -1.27 16.29
N LYS A 220 14.45 -0.80 17.45
CA LYS A 220 13.10 -1.10 17.95
C LYS A 220 12.00 -0.62 17.00
N LEU A 221 12.12 0.60 16.48
CA LEU A 221 11.15 1.16 15.54
C LEU A 221 11.10 0.32 14.25
N ASP A 222 12.26 -0.04 13.69
CA ASP A 222 12.35 -0.88 12.50
C ASP A 222 11.70 -2.27 12.71
N LEU A 223 11.88 -2.85 13.91
CA LEU A 223 11.26 -4.13 14.25
C LEU A 223 9.73 -4.03 14.34
N TYR A 224 9.19 -2.94 14.89
CA TYR A 224 7.74 -2.70 14.90
C TYR A 224 7.17 -2.45 13.49
N GLN A 225 7.88 -1.70 12.65
CA GLN A 225 7.46 -1.48 11.26
C GLN A 225 7.36 -2.82 10.53
N ARG A 226 8.40 -3.67 10.64
CA ARG A 226 8.40 -5.00 10.01
C ARG A 226 7.32 -5.92 10.55
N SER A 227 6.94 -5.81 11.84
CA SER A 227 5.85 -6.63 12.39
C SER A 227 4.48 -6.16 11.87
N VAL A 228 4.24 -4.85 11.84
CA VAL A 228 3.02 -4.23 11.31
C VAL A 228 2.86 -4.53 9.82
N GLU A 229 3.91 -4.40 9.00
CA GLU A 229 3.87 -4.71 7.57
C GLU A 229 3.49 -6.18 7.31
N LYS A 230 4.08 -7.12 8.06
CA LYS A 230 3.77 -8.55 7.95
C LYS A 230 2.35 -8.88 8.37
N LEU A 231 1.89 -8.30 9.48
CA LEU A 231 0.52 -8.47 9.97
C LEU A 231 -0.50 -7.81 9.03
N SER A 232 -0.19 -6.65 8.46
CA SER A 232 -1.05 -5.98 7.47
C SER A 232 -1.18 -6.83 6.21
N SER A 233 -0.06 -7.34 5.67
CA SER A 233 -0.06 -8.27 4.54
C SER A 233 -0.86 -9.55 4.82
N ALA A 234 -0.78 -10.06 6.06
CA ALA A 234 -1.56 -11.20 6.54
C ALA A 234 -3.06 -10.90 6.59
N VAL A 235 -3.46 -9.79 7.20
CA VAL A 235 -4.86 -9.34 7.30
C VAL A 235 -5.43 -9.09 5.92
N SER A 236 -4.71 -8.42 5.03
CA SER A 236 -5.11 -8.19 3.65
C SER A 236 -5.37 -9.51 2.92
N THR A 237 -4.39 -10.44 2.93
CA THR A 237 -4.54 -11.76 2.30
C THR A 237 -5.76 -12.52 2.84
N LEU A 238 -5.92 -12.56 4.16
CA LEU A 238 -7.04 -13.28 4.79
C LEU A 238 -8.37 -12.57 4.56
N GLY A 239 -8.35 -11.24 4.50
CA GLY A 239 -9.50 -10.40 4.21
C GLY A 239 -10.01 -10.61 2.79
N GLU A 240 -9.11 -10.69 1.80
CA GLU A 240 -9.45 -11.03 0.41
C GLU A 240 -10.08 -12.42 0.29
N VAL A 241 -9.49 -13.39 0.98
CA VAL A 241 -9.96 -14.78 1.03
C VAL A 241 -11.35 -14.84 1.67
N LEU A 242 -11.53 -14.25 2.86
CA LEU A 242 -12.78 -14.26 3.62
C LEU A 242 -13.78 -13.18 3.17
N GLY A 243 -13.42 -12.40 2.15
CA GLY A 243 -14.08 -11.18 1.64
C GLY A 243 -14.57 -10.18 2.70
N LYS A 244 -13.75 -9.99 3.74
CA LYS A 244 -13.89 -8.90 4.71
C LYS A 244 -13.40 -7.59 4.10
N GLU A 245 -13.97 -6.48 4.56
CA GLU A 245 -13.52 -5.14 4.18
C GLU A 245 -12.13 -4.86 4.78
N GLU A 246 -11.35 -4.01 4.10
CA GLU A 246 -10.02 -3.64 4.53
C GLU A 246 -10.05 -3.03 5.94
N VAL A 247 -9.14 -3.49 6.79
CA VAL A 247 -9.04 -3.01 8.17
C VAL A 247 -8.36 -1.66 8.15
N LYS A 248 -9.16 -0.60 8.28
CA LYS A 248 -8.65 0.73 8.55
C LYS A 248 -8.10 0.76 9.97
N LEU A 249 -6.80 1.01 10.10
CA LEU A 249 -6.19 1.28 11.39
C LEU A 249 -6.62 2.71 11.77
N GLU A 250 -7.61 2.81 12.67
CA GLU A 250 -8.04 4.09 13.20
C GLU A 250 -6.83 4.76 13.88
N MET A 251 -6.40 5.88 13.30
CA MET A 251 -5.45 6.78 13.93
C MET A 251 -6.24 7.58 14.97
N ASP A 252 -6.38 7.03 16.18
CA ASP A 252 -6.94 7.78 17.31
C ASP A 252 -5.98 8.95 17.64
N GLU A 253 -6.26 10.14 17.10
CA GLU A 253 -5.56 11.38 17.47
C GLU A 253 -5.97 11.89 18.88
N ASP A 254 -7.06 11.36 19.46
CA ASP A 254 -7.78 12.08 20.52
C ASP A 254 -7.48 11.70 21.98
N LYS A 255 -6.55 10.77 22.27
CA LYS A 255 -6.23 10.41 23.68
C LYS A 255 -4.93 10.99 24.23
N ALA A 256 -4.35 11.98 23.55
CA ALA A 256 -3.09 12.60 23.99
C ALA A 256 -3.26 13.91 24.78
N ASN A 257 -4.47 14.43 24.98
CA ASN A 257 -4.66 15.80 25.49
C ASN A 257 -5.16 15.93 26.94
N GLU A 258 -5.22 14.86 27.74
CA GLU A 258 -5.70 14.95 29.14
C GLU A 258 -4.65 14.76 30.25
N SER A 259 -3.36 14.69 29.93
CA SER A 259 -2.35 14.65 31.02
C SER A 259 -0.99 15.24 30.67
N SER A 260 -0.92 16.54 30.42
CA SER A 260 0.27 17.31 30.85
C SER A 260 -0.08 18.77 31.07
N GLY A 261 -0.36 19.13 32.32
CA GLY A 261 -0.27 20.52 32.76
C GLY A 261 1.19 20.91 32.85
N THR A 262 1.74 21.52 31.79
CA THR A 262 2.94 22.36 31.85
C THR A 262 2.90 23.40 30.74
N ALA A 263 2.68 24.65 31.18
CA ALA A 263 3.06 25.93 30.59
C ALA A 263 3.21 26.00 29.05
N GLU A 264 2.23 26.63 28.43
CA GLU A 264 2.34 27.28 27.13
C GLU A 264 3.51 28.28 27.15
N VAL A 265 4.54 28.00 26.35
CA VAL A 265 5.45 29.02 25.84
C VAL A 265 5.18 29.13 24.35
N TRP A 266 4.41 30.16 24.00
CA TRP A 266 4.35 30.69 22.65
C TRP A 266 5.76 31.15 22.23
N VAL A 267 6.41 30.37 21.36
CA VAL A 267 7.41 30.90 20.44
C VAL A 267 6.79 30.82 19.06
N GLY A 268 6.48 32.00 18.52
CA GLY A 268 5.94 32.14 17.18
C GLY A 268 6.94 31.76 16.10
N ASN A 269 6.36 31.45 14.94
CA ASN A 269 6.97 31.43 13.61
C ASN A 269 7.74 30.15 13.22
N ASP A 270 7.00 29.12 12.76
CA ASP A 270 7.03 28.79 11.33
C ASP A 270 5.75 28.04 10.93
N ALA A 271 5.14 28.50 9.85
CA ALA A 271 3.80 28.08 9.43
C ALA A 271 3.84 26.75 8.67
N GLY A 272 3.48 25.69 9.38
CA GLY A 272 2.54 24.64 8.96
C GLY A 272 2.73 23.96 7.61
N VAL A 273 3.14 22.69 7.66
CA VAL A 273 2.33 21.59 7.07
C VAL A 273 2.44 20.37 7.98
N SER A 274 1.60 20.35 9.03
CA SER A 274 1.06 19.12 9.60
C SER A 274 -0.41 19.05 9.20
N GLN A 275 -0.89 17.82 8.96
CA GLN A 275 -2.28 17.40 8.75
C GLN A 275 -2.93 17.69 7.40
N LEU A 276 -3.04 16.63 6.59
CA LEU A 276 -4.33 16.17 6.02
C LEU A 276 -4.18 14.74 5.45
N GLU A 277 -4.08 13.72 6.30
CA GLU A 277 -4.26 12.31 5.87
C GLU A 277 -5.66 11.82 6.29
N GLY A 278 -6.65 12.36 5.59
CA GLY A 278 -7.99 11.81 5.50
C GLY A 278 -8.32 11.67 4.01
N SER A 279 -8.50 10.43 3.55
CA SER A 279 -8.64 10.00 2.16
C SER A 279 -7.36 10.12 1.31
N THR A 280 -6.79 8.98 0.90
CA THR A 280 -5.87 8.98 -0.24
C THR A 280 -6.72 9.29 -1.48
N MET A 281 -6.95 10.58 -1.74
CA MET A 281 -7.69 11.09 -2.90
C MET A 281 -7.05 10.61 -4.22
N PHE A 282 -5.78 10.19 -4.14
CA PHE A 282 -4.96 9.70 -5.23
C PHE A 282 -4.71 8.18 -5.12
N PRO A 283 -4.70 7.45 -6.25
CA PRO A 283 -4.54 5.99 -6.27
C PRO A 283 -3.10 5.54 -6.02
N THR A 284 -2.10 6.41 -6.17
CA THR A 284 -0.70 6.11 -5.88
C THR A 284 -0.04 7.23 -5.08
N VAL A 285 1.03 6.89 -4.37
CA VAL A 285 1.89 7.87 -3.67
C VAL A 285 2.58 8.80 -4.67
N GLU A 286 2.89 8.30 -5.88
CA GLU A 286 3.48 9.10 -6.96
C GLU A 286 2.48 10.15 -7.48
N ASP A 287 1.19 9.80 -7.60
CA ASP A 287 0.14 10.74 -7.98
C ASP A 287 -0.08 11.81 -6.90
N SER A 288 -0.16 11.43 -5.62
CA SER A 288 -0.22 12.40 -4.51
C SER A 288 1.01 13.32 -4.54
N ALA A 289 2.20 12.77 -4.74
CA ALA A 289 3.41 13.57 -4.88
C ALA A 289 3.38 14.52 -6.10
N PHE A 290 2.75 14.12 -7.20
CA PHE A 290 2.61 14.93 -8.41
C PHE A 290 1.60 16.08 -8.26
N TYR A 291 0.50 15.90 -7.54
CA TYR A 291 -0.53 16.94 -7.41
C TYR A 291 -0.37 17.82 -6.17
N GLU A 292 0.15 17.27 -5.07
CA GLU A 292 0.21 17.97 -3.78
C GLU A 292 1.58 18.63 -3.55
N HIS A 293 2.65 17.96 -3.95
CA HIS A 293 4.02 18.44 -3.71
C HIS A 293 4.54 19.25 -4.91
N LEU A 294 4.09 20.50 -5.01
CA LEU A 294 4.54 21.47 -6.03
C LEU A 294 5.90 22.10 -5.65
N LEU A 295 6.69 22.50 -6.65
CA LEU A 295 7.99 23.14 -6.45
C LEU A 295 7.84 24.48 -5.68
N ASP A 296 8.62 24.66 -4.61
CA ASP A 296 8.69 25.97 -3.94
C ASP A 296 9.67 26.89 -4.66
N LEU A 297 9.14 27.72 -5.55
CA LEU A 297 9.91 28.66 -6.36
C LEU A 297 10.69 29.68 -5.51
N ARG A 298 10.27 29.96 -4.27
CA ARG A 298 10.99 30.88 -3.37
C ARG A 298 12.33 30.33 -2.89
N SER A 299 12.45 29.00 -2.85
CA SER A 299 13.69 28.33 -2.46
C SER A 299 14.69 28.16 -3.60
N VAL A 300 14.24 28.24 -4.86
CA VAL A 300 15.03 27.91 -6.06
C VAL A 300 15.42 29.14 -6.88
N LEU A 301 14.59 30.18 -6.88
CA LEU A 301 14.81 31.38 -7.69
C LEU A 301 15.17 32.59 -6.81
N PRO A 302 16.00 33.52 -7.32
CA PRO A 302 16.24 34.80 -6.66
C PRO A 302 14.94 35.60 -6.43
N GLU A 303 14.81 36.30 -5.31
CA GLU A 303 13.65 37.13 -4.96
C GLU A 303 13.31 38.18 -6.03
N SER A 304 14.31 38.64 -6.80
CA SER A 304 14.11 39.56 -7.93
C SER A 304 13.24 39.00 -9.06
N LEU A 305 13.17 37.67 -9.20
CA LEU A 305 12.30 37.00 -10.17
C LEU A 305 10.93 36.64 -9.57
N LEU A 306 10.74 36.76 -8.25
CA LEU A 306 9.56 36.25 -7.53
C LEU A 306 8.52 37.33 -7.21
N GLY A 307 8.69 38.55 -7.72
CA GLY A 307 7.59 39.51 -7.87
C GLY A 307 6.97 40.05 -6.57
N THR A 308 7.68 40.08 -5.44
CA THR A 308 7.17 40.74 -4.22
C THR A 308 7.57 42.22 -4.20
N GLY A 309 6.74 43.06 -4.81
CA GLY A 309 6.88 44.51 -4.74
C GLY A 309 6.22 45.17 -5.95
N LYS A 310 5.40 46.20 -5.70
CA LYS A 310 4.87 47.08 -6.74
C LYS A 310 5.99 47.47 -7.72
N ASP A 311 5.71 47.26 -9.01
CA ASP A 311 6.49 47.66 -10.18
C ASP A 311 7.87 46.99 -10.36
N ALA A 312 7.91 46.02 -11.28
CA ALA A 312 9.07 45.69 -12.12
C ALA A 312 8.54 44.87 -13.32
N GLY A 313 8.52 45.36 -14.57
CA GLY A 313 9.54 46.20 -15.20
C GLY A 313 10.73 45.32 -15.54
N GLY A 314 10.95 45.05 -16.83
CA GLY A 314 11.86 44.02 -17.33
C GLY A 314 13.30 44.13 -16.81
N SER A 315 13.96 42.97 -16.77
CA SER A 315 15.41 42.88 -16.61
C SER A 315 16.08 43.40 -17.89
N GLU A 316 16.57 44.63 -17.85
CA GLU A 316 17.68 45.09 -18.67
C GLU A 316 18.92 45.23 -17.77
N GLY A 317 19.99 44.56 -18.18
CA GLY A 317 21.30 44.65 -17.55
C GLY A 317 22.07 45.90 -17.98
N ASP A 318 23.04 46.21 -17.12
CA ASP A 318 24.13 47.17 -17.24
C ASP A 318 23.86 48.68 -17.09
N LYS A 319 24.40 49.20 -15.99
CA LYS A 319 24.71 50.62 -15.75
C LYS A 319 25.96 51.00 -16.53
N GLU A 320 25.83 51.91 -17.49
CA GLU A 320 26.75 53.05 -17.67
C GLU A 320 25.92 54.33 -17.91
N GLU A 321 26.47 55.46 -17.48
CA GLU A 321 25.84 56.75 -17.17
C GLU A 321 25.32 57.55 -18.38
N GLN A 322 24.17 58.25 -18.25
CA GLN A 322 24.02 59.73 -18.34
C GLN A 322 22.56 60.22 -18.51
N GLU A 323 22.17 61.10 -17.58
CA GLU A 323 21.25 62.27 -17.62
C GLU A 323 19.94 62.36 -18.44
N ASN A 324 18.87 62.74 -17.68
CA ASN A 324 17.79 63.71 -17.97
C ASN A 324 16.61 63.35 -18.92
N GLU A 325 15.40 63.11 -18.37
CA GLU A 325 14.28 64.07 -18.24
C GLU A 325 12.91 63.40 -17.98
N LYS A 326 12.25 63.87 -16.91
CA LYS A 326 10.80 64.03 -16.62
C LYS A 326 9.74 63.00 -17.08
N GLU A 327 9.08 62.44 -16.05
CA GLU A 327 7.66 62.02 -15.95
C GLU A 327 6.64 62.98 -16.63
N PRO A 328 5.41 62.54 -17.03
CA PRO A 328 4.45 61.94 -16.09
C PRO A 328 3.48 60.85 -16.63
N ALA A 329 2.64 60.41 -15.68
CA ALA A 329 1.75 59.26 -15.63
C ALA A 329 0.51 59.23 -16.54
N ASN A 330 0.09 57.99 -16.82
CA ASN A 330 -1.27 57.41 -16.98
C ASN A 330 -2.32 58.09 -17.88
N ALA A 331 -2.76 57.34 -18.90
CA ALA A 331 -4.17 57.23 -19.27
C ALA A 331 -4.44 55.86 -19.93
N ASP A 332 -5.49 55.17 -19.45
CA ASP A 332 -6.14 54.02 -20.08
C ASP A 332 -6.58 54.33 -21.52
N GLU A 333 -6.38 53.38 -22.44
CA GLU A 333 -7.31 53.12 -23.55
C GLU A 333 -6.98 51.76 -24.22
N ASP A 334 -7.95 50.83 -24.18
CA ASP A 334 -8.00 49.61 -24.97
C ASP A 334 -8.23 49.95 -26.46
N VAL A 335 -7.35 49.50 -27.39
CA VAL A 335 -7.68 49.00 -28.76
C VAL A 335 -6.46 48.27 -29.38
N ASP A 336 -6.71 47.03 -29.81
CA ASP A 336 -6.14 46.15 -30.85
C ASP A 336 -4.66 46.17 -31.35
N ASP A 337 -4.17 44.93 -31.53
CA ASP A 337 -3.18 44.44 -32.50
C ASP A 337 -1.93 45.31 -32.78
N GLU A 338 -0.88 45.12 -31.97
CA GLU A 338 0.49 45.13 -32.50
C GLU A 338 1.34 44.03 -31.85
N GLU A 339 2.00 43.23 -32.70
CA GLU A 339 3.05 42.30 -32.34
C GLU A 339 4.15 43.04 -31.56
N VAL A 340 4.14 42.89 -30.24
CA VAL A 340 5.27 43.30 -29.40
C VAL A 340 6.50 42.54 -29.89
N LYS A 341 7.48 43.25 -30.45
CA LYS A 341 8.78 42.74 -30.91
C LYS A 341 9.53 42.05 -29.77
N VAL A 342 9.25 40.77 -29.57
CA VAL A 342 10.10 39.87 -28.79
C VAL A 342 11.37 39.65 -29.61
N ASN A 343 12.54 39.92 -29.02
CA ASN A 343 13.85 39.65 -29.64
C ASN A 343 13.87 38.24 -30.27
N PRO A 344 14.24 38.06 -31.56
CA PRO A 344 14.12 36.76 -32.26
C PRO A 344 14.75 35.58 -31.51
N THR A 345 15.85 35.81 -30.78
CA THR A 345 16.47 34.79 -29.92
C THR A 345 15.62 34.39 -28.71
N MET A 346 14.88 35.32 -28.12
CA MET A 346 13.92 35.04 -27.05
C MET A 346 12.70 34.29 -27.56
N ARG A 347 12.28 34.55 -28.80
CA ARG A 347 11.17 33.83 -29.45
C ARG A 347 11.53 32.35 -29.66
N THR A 348 12.71 32.06 -30.21
CA THR A 348 13.20 30.67 -30.37
C THR A 348 13.34 29.96 -29.02
N ARG A 349 13.89 30.63 -28.00
CA ARG A 349 13.98 30.05 -26.65
C ARG A 349 12.60 29.71 -26.06
N LEU A 350 11.60 30.56 -26.26
CA LEU A 350 10.23 30.27 -25.86
C LEU A 350 9.62 29.13 -26.69
N ASP A 351 9.89 29.07 -27.99
CA ASP A 351 9.44 27.97 -28.86
C ASP A 351 9.97 26.61 -28.37
N ASP A 352 11.27 26.53 -28.09
CA ASP A 352 11.91 25.34 -27.54
C ASP A 352 11.35 24.96 -26.17
N LEU A 353 11.10 25.96 -25.33
CA LEU A 353 10.52 25.78 -24.00
C LEU A 353 9.10 25.18 -24.12
N PHE A 354 8.23 25.73 -24.96
CA PHE A 354 6.89 25.19 -25.18
C PHE A 354 6.89 23.80 -25.83
N HIS A 355 7.85 23.52 -26.71
CA HIS A 355 8.01 22.18 -27.27
C HIS A 355 8.36 21.15 -26.17
N ARG A 356 9.31 21.49 -25.28
CA ARG A 356 9.68 20.65 -24.13
C ARG A 356 8.49 20.34 -23.21
N LEU A 357 7.58 21.30 -22.99
CA LEU A 357 6.39 21.07 -22.17
C LEU A 357 5.41 20.09 -22.83
N LYS A 358 5.24 20.19 -24.16
CA LYS A 358 4.36 19.29 -24.92
C LYS A 358 4.86 17.84 -24.94
N THR A 359 6.17 17.64 -24.82
CA THR A 359 6.81 16.31 -24.79
C THR A 359 7.22 15.87 -23.39
N CYS A 360 6.83 16.61 -22.34
CA CYS A 360 7.20 16.32 -20.96
C CYS A 360 6.51 15.05 -20.46
N TYR A 361 7.27 14.17 -19.80
CA TYR A 361 6.77 12.90 -19.26
C TYR A 361 7.15 12.62 -17.80
N ASP A 362 7.99 13.47 -17.18
CA ASP A 362 8.39 13.32 -15.79
C ASP A 362 8.16 14.61 -14.99
N ARG A 363 7.87 14.45 -13.70
CA ARG A 363 7.72 15.54 -12.72
C ARG A 363 8.97 16.43 -12.70
N LYS A 364 10.17 15.85 -12.72
CA LYS A 364 11.43 16.61 -12.65
C LYS A 364 11.65 17.50 -13.87
N GLU A 365 11.29 17.00 -15.06
CA GLU A 365 11.38 17.79 -16.30
C GLU A 365 10.39 18.95 -16.29
N CYS A 366 9.17 18.71 -15.79
CA CYS A 366 8.17 19.76 -15.61
C CYS A 366 8.64 20.82 -14.60
N ASP A 367 9.21 20.41 -13.47
CA ASP A 367 9.72 21.34 -12.45
C ASP A 367 10.89 22.17 -13.00
N GLN A 368 11.80 21.57 -13.78
CA GLN A 368 12.87 22.30 -14.48
C GLN A 368 12.32 23.27 -15.52
N TRP A 369 11.28 22.88 -16.26
CA TRP A 369 10.60 23.76 -17.21
C TRP A 369 10.04 25.01 -16.52
N ILE A 370 9.45 24.87 -15.33
CA ILE A 370 8.89 25.99 -14.56
C ILE A 370 9.99 26.98 -14.18
N VAL A 371 11.13 26.47 -13.70
CA VAL A 371 12.31 27.31 -13.38
C VAL A 371 12.78 28.07 -14.62
N ASP A 372 12.97 27.37 -15.74
CA ASP A 372 13.41 27.97 -17.00
C ASP A 372 12.40 29.03 -17.51
N PHE A 373 11.10 28.78 -17.34
CA PHE A 373 10.02 29.73 -17.70
C PHE A 373 10.09 31.00 -16.86
N CYS A 374 10.39 30.89 -15.56
CA CYS A 374 10.54 32.06 -14.68
C CYS A 374 11.66 33.01 -15.13
N TYR A 375 12.77 32.47 -15.65
CA TYR A 375 13.85 33.29 -16.23
C TYR A 375 13.47 33.97 -17.54
N LEU A 376 12.48 33.45 -18.27
CA LEU A 376 11.98 33.99 -19.54
C LEU A 376 10.62 34.70 -19.39
N ASN A 377 10.21 34.98 -18.15
CA ASN A 377 8.90 35.51 -17.84
C ASN A 377 8.68 36.88 -18.48
N SER A 378 7.56 37.01 -19.20
CA SER A 378 7.11 38.26 -19.80
C SER A 378 5.59 38.26 -19.94
N LYS A 379 4.99 39.43 -20.16
CA LYS A 379 3.54 39.53 -20.42
C LYS A 379 3.14 38.73 -21.67
N SER A 380 3.98 38.70 -22.69
CA SER A 380 3.78 37.93 -23.92
C SER A 380 3.95 36.43 -23.70
N ALA A 381 4.97 35.98 -22.94
CA ALA A 381 5.17 34.57 -22.60
C ALA A 381 3.99 34.01 -21.79
N ARG A 382 3.47 34.77 -20.82
CA ARG A 382 2.29 34.40 -20.03
C ARG A 382 1.02 34.28 -20.88
N LYS A 383 0.74 35.27 -21.75
CA LYS A 383 -0.38 35.19 -22.71
C LYS A 383 -0.27 34.00 -23.65
N ARG A 384 0.96 33.66 -24.08
CA ARG A 384 1.21 32.49 -24.92
C ARG A 384 0.98 31.19 -24.16
N PHE A 385 1.44 31.08 -22.92
CA PHE A 385 1.17 29.91 -22.07
C PHE A 385 -0.33 29.68 -21.86
N GLU A 386 -1.09 30.74 -21.60
CA GLU A 386 -2.55 30.66 -21.52
C GLU A 386 -3.19 30.15 -22.83
N ARG A 387 -2.71 30.63 -23.98
CA ARG A 387 -3.20 30.17 -25.30
C ARG A 387 -2.93 28.69 -25.52
N GLU A 388 -1.68 28.27 -25.36
CA GLU A 388 -1.25 26.87 -25.53
C GLU A 388 -2.03 25.93 -24.61
N LEU A 389 -2.33 26.35 -23.37
CA LEU A 389 -3.12 25.57 -22.43
C LEU A 389 -4.61 25.48 -22.84
N THR A 390 -5.17 26.51 -23.47
CA THR A 390 -6.55 26.45 -24.00
C THR A 390 -6.66 25.72 -25.33
N GLU A 391 -5.59 25.66 -26.13
CA GLU A 391 -5.57 25.14 -27.51
C GLU A 391 -4.87 23.78 -27.62
N ILE A 392 -4.75 23.03 -26.52
CA ILE A 392 -4.15 21.69 -26.51
C ILE A 392 -4.87 20.80 -27.55
N GLU A 393 -4.10 20.22 -28.47
CA GLU A 393 -4.61 19.36 -29.51
C GLU A 393 -5.26 18.10 -28.90
N LYS A 394 -6.39 17.66 -29.46
CA LYS A 394 -7.14 16.50 -28.93
C LYS A 394 -6.32 15.20 -28.87
N GLY A 395 -5.20 15.13 -29.58
CA GLY A 395 -4.27 13.98 -29.60
C GLY A 395 -3.18 14.01 -28.53
N SER A 396 -3.03 15.10 -27.75
CA SER A 396 -1.95 15.27 -26.76
C SER A 396 -2.48 15.39 -25.32
N ALA A 397 -3.51 14.62 -24.97
CA ALA A 397 -4.14 14.65 -23.65
C ALA A 397 -3.15 14.32 -22.51
N ASP A 398 -2.13 13.52 -22.79
CA ASP A 398 -1.11 13.11 -21.82
C ASP A 398 -0.26 14.28 -21.29
N SER A 399 -0.21 15.40 -22.03
CA SER A 399 0.55 16.59 -21.61
C SER A 399 -0.21 17.46 -20.61
N ILE A 400 -1.54 17.32 -20.52
CA ILE A 400 -2.43 18.18 -19.70
C ILE A 400 -2.00 18.22 -18.22
N PRO A 401 -1.70 17.10 -17.54
CA PRO A 401 -1.29 17.13 -16.14
C PRO A 401 -0.06 18.00 -15.88
N PHE A 402 0.91 18.01 -16.81
CA PHE A 402 2.13 18.81 -16.70
C PHE A 402 1.87 20.30 -16.90
N PHE A 403 1.02 20.67 -17.86
CA PHE A 403 0.57 22.05 -17.99
C PHE A 403 -0.17 22.54 -16.73
N CYS A 404 -1.03 21.70 -16.15
CA CYS A 404 -1.75 22.01 -14.91
C CYS A 404 -0.80 22.19 -13.72
N ARG A 405 0.19 21.30 -13.58
CA ARG A 405 1.23 21.40 -12.53
C ARG A 405 2.05 22.68 -12.68
N ALA A 406 2.47 23.01 -13.91
CA ALA A 406 3.20 24.24 -14.19
C ALA A 406 2.37 25.48 -13.83
N LEU A 407 1.10 25.52 -14.24
CA LEU A 407 0.18 26.60 -13.90
C LEU A 407 0.00 26.73 -12.38
N ALA A 408 -0.29 25.62 -11.69
CA ALA A 408 -0.50 25.60 -10.23
C ALA A 408 0.73 26.10 -9.46
N THR A 409 1.93 25.77 -9.92
CA THR A 409 3.19 26.21 -9.32
C THR A 409 3.44 27.71 -9.54
N LEU A 410 3.21 28.21 -10.76
CA LEU A 410 3.39 29.63 -11.08
C LEU A 410 2.35 30.53 -10.39
N LEU A 411 1.14 30.01 -10.11
CA LEU A 411 0.12 30.74 -9.36
C LEU A 411 0.51 31.02 -7.89
N LYS A 412 1.40 30.22 -7.29
CA LYS A 412 1.84 30.42 -5.89
C LYS A 412 2.69 31.68 -5.68
N VAL A 413 3.22 32.26 -6.75
CA VAL A 413 4.16 33.40 -6.71
C VAL A 413 3.58 34.62 -7.41
N ASP A 414 2.24 34.72 -7.52
CA ASP A 414 1.55 35.85 -8.14
C ASP A 414 2.03 36.19 -9.57
N TYR A 415 2.61 35.22 -10.30
CA TYR A 415 2.97 35.40 -11.72
C TYR A 415 1.72 35.65 -12.58
N PHE A 416 0.54 35.23 -12.13
CA PHE A 416 -0.74 35.43 -12.82
C PHE A 416 -1.78 36.12 -11.91
N PRO A 417 -1.56 37.36 -11.45
CA PRO A 417 -2.34 37.94 -10.36
C PRO A 417 -3.71 38.50 -10.81
N SER A 418 -4.13 38.27 -12.06
CA SER A 418 -5.43 38.76 -12.57
C SER A 418 -6.05 37.90 -13.68
N SER A 419 -5.30 36.99 -14.30
CA SER A 419 -5.76 36.25 -15.48
C SER A 419 -6.33 34.86 -15.18
N PHE A 420 -6.11 34.28 -13.99
CA PHE A 420 -6.60 32.93 -13.69
C PHE A 420 -8.12 32.81 -13.74
N LYS A 421 -8.87 33.79 -13.21
CA LYS A 421 -10.35 33.81 -13.33
C LYS A 421 -10.82 33.93 -14.78
N SER A 422 -10.13 34.73 -15.60
CA SER A 422 -10.42 34.85 -17.03
C SER A 422 -10.11 33.56 -17.78
N PHE A 423 -8.99 32.90 -17.45
CA PHE A 423 -8.59 31.62 -18.01
C PHE A 423 -9.60 30.50 -17.66
N VAL A 424 -9.99 30.35 -16.40
CA VAL A 424 -11.01 29.37 -15.98
C VAL A 424 -12.32 29.63 -16.72
N SER A 425 -12.76 30.88 -16.83
CA SER A 425 -13.98 31.25 -17.58
C SER A 425 -13.88 30.91 -19.08
N LYS A 426 -12.71 31.08 -19.71
CA LYS A 426 -12.47 30.68 -21.11
C LYS A 426 -12.53 29.16 -21.29
N VAL A 427 -12.00 28.40 -20.35
CA VAL A 427 -12.05 26.93 -20.37
C VAL A 427 -13.49 26.45 -20.16
N GLU A 428 -14.20 26.96 -19.15
CA GLU A 428 -15.62 26.67 -18.90
C GLU A 428 -16.50 26.98 -20.13
N GLY A 429 -16.22 28.09 -20.82
CA GLY A 429 -16.91 28.47 -22.05
C GLY A 429 -16.72 27.51 -23.22
N LYS A 430 -15.70 26.64 -23.22
CA LYS A 430 -15.52 25.59 -24.23
C LYS A 430 -16.28 24.30 -23.90
N PHE A 431 -16.72 24.13 -22.64
CA PHE A 431 -17.47 22.95 -22.18
C PHE A 431 -19.00 23.17 -22.19
N LYS A 432 -19.46 24.42 -22.36
CA LYS A 432 -20.86 24.79 -22.64
C LYS A 432 -21.09 24.83 -24.14
#